data_AF-A0AAU1DNA3-F1
#
_entry.id   AF-A0AAU1DNA3-F1
#
_cell.length_a   1.000
_cell.length_b   1.000
_cell.length_c   1.000
_cell.angle_alpha   90.00
_cell.angle_beta   90.00
_cell.angle_gamma   90.00
#
_symmetry.space_group_name_H-M   'P 1'
#
loop_
_entity.id
_entity.type
_entity.pdbx_description
1 polymer ?
#
loop_
_entity_poly.entity_id
_entity_poly.type
_entity_poly.pdbx_seq_one_letter_code
_entity_poly.pdbx_strand_id
1 'polypeptide(L)'
;MATTALPADAIVQAETYYLPPTPRRGQTPQDWSQIPGAELVYKWLEYKMGRRVPVPVQFVPDHPGLYARIDDGRWVAECDNCRSAWIVSVLDPRFGCAECKRDWVPLIVPEDIPAAEAEALALPRRWWWHPDDPLNPVQPEPEPDPEEPQP
;
A
#
# COMPACT_ATOMS: atom_id res chain seq x y z
N MET A 1 4.15 -17.98 -17.86
CA MET A 1 2.86 -18.09 -17.14
C MET A 1 2.03 -16.90 -17.58
N ALA A 2 0.81 -17.12 -18.05
CA ALA A 2 -0.06 -16.04 -18.49
C ALA A 2 -0.33 -15.10 -17.32
N THR A 3 -0.28 -13.79 -17.56
CA THR A 3 -0.79 -12.79 -16.63
C THR A 3 -2.29 -13.00 -16.55
N THR A 4 -2.74 -13.87 -15.65
CA THR A 4 -4.17 -13.99 -15.35
C THR A 4 -4.59 -12.63 -14.84
N ALA A 5 -5.48 -11.95 -15.57
CA ALA A 5 -6.05 -10.71 -15.09
C ALA A 5 -6.65 -10.98 -13.71
N LEU A 6 -6.33 -10.13 -12.74
CA LEU A 6 -6.96 -10.21 -11.43
C LEU A 6 -8.49 -10.16 -11.62
N PRO A 7 -9.25 -10.89 -10.79
CA PRO A 7 -10.70 -10.81 -10.85
C PRO A 7 -11.15 -9.39 -10.48
N ALA A 8 -12.33 -8.97 -10.95
CA ALA A 8 -12.78 -7.58 -10.84
C ALA A 8 -13.04 -7.12 -9.39
N ASP A 9 -13.11 -8.08 -8.48
CA ASP A 9 -13.26 -7.95 -7.03
C ASP A 9 -11.93 -8.07 -6.27
N ALA A 10 -10.79 -8.24 -6.95
CA ALA A 10 -9.51 -8.20 -6.25
C ALA A 10 -9.08 -6.75 -5.95
N ILE A 11 -8.58 -6.54 -4.74
CA ILE A 11 -7.84 -5.32 -4.39
C ILE A 11 -6.38 -5.50 -4.84
N VAL A 12 -5.84 -4.49 -5.50
CA VAL A 12 -4.48 -4.49 -6.04
C VAL A 12 -3.49 -4.17 -4.93
N GLN A 13 -2.36 -4.89 -4.91
CA GLN A 13 -1.23 -4.67 -4.01
C GLN A 13 0.09 -4.75 -4.79
N ALA A 14 1.21 -4.49 -4.12
CA ALA A 14 2.53 -4.42 -4.77
C ALA A 14 2.84 -5.69 -5.60
N GLU A 15 2.57 -6.87 -5.05
CA GLU A 15 2.84 -8.18 -5.66
C GLU A 15 2.06 -8.41 -6.95
N THR A 16 0.88 -7.79 -7.08
CA THR A 16 0.01 -7.97 -8.24
C THR A 16 0.15 -6.84 -9.26
N TYR A 17 0.66 -5.68 -8.84
CA TYR A 17 0.86 -4.53 -9.72
C TYR A 17 2.27 -4.46 -10.30
N TYR A 18 3.30 -4.62 -9.45
CA TYR A 18 4.71 -4.49 -9.84
C TYR A 18 5.25 -5.81 -10.40
N LEU A 19 4.76 -6.15 -11.59
CA LEU A 19 5.09 -7.40 -12.25
C LEU A 19 6.35 -7.28 -13.13
N PRO A 20 7.09 -8.40 -13.32
CA PRO A 20 8.20 -8.44 -14.25
C PRO A 20 7.78 -8.10 -15.69
N PRO A 21 8.72 -7.68 -16.54
CA PRO A 21 8.49 -7.54 -17.99
C PRO A 21 7.80 -8.77 -18.59
N THR A 22 6.81 -8.54 -19.44
CA THR A 22 6.33 -9.60 -20.35
C THR A 22 7.51 -10.06 -21.21
N PRO A 23 7.87 -11.36 -21.18
CA PRO A 23 9.01 -11.86 -21.92
C PRO A 23 8.78 -11.71 -23.42
N ARG A 24 9.82 -11.32 -24.16
CA ARG A 24 9.80 -11.37 -25.63
C ARG A 24 9.86 -12.83 -26.08
N ARG A 25 9.43 -13.08 -27.31
CA ARG A 25 9.51 -14.42 -27.92
C ARG A 25 10.93 -14.97 -27.80
N GLY A 26 11.07 -16.14 -27.18
CA GLY A 26 12.36 -16.82 -26.98
C GLY A 26 13.16 -16.37 -25.75
N GLN A 27 12.66 -15.41 -24.96
CA GLN A 27 13.28 -15.06 -23.68
C GLN A 27 12.64 -15.81 -22.52
N THR A 28 13.47 -16.23 -21.57
CA THR A 28 13.01 -16.75 -20.29
C THR A 28 12.30 -15.63 -19.51
N PRO A 29 11.11 -15.87 -18.94
CA PRO A 29 10.47 -14.92 -18.04
C PRO A 29 11.40 -14.57 -16.87
N GLN A 30 11.45 -13.30 -16.49
CA GLN A 30 12.11 -12.92 -15.25
C GLN A 30 11.26 -13.38 -14.07
N ASP A 31 11.92 -13.85 -13.02
CA ASP A 31 11.28 -14.22 -11.77
C ASP A 31 11.59 -13.16 -10.71
N TRP A 32 10.54 -12.48 -10.25
CA TRP A 32 10.61 -11.49 -9.17
C TRP A 32 10.04 -12.03 -7.86
N SER A 33 9.71 -13.33 -7.76
CA SER A 33 9.12 -13.94 -6.56
C SER A 33 10.00 -13.88 -5.31
N GLN A 34 11.30 -13.69 -5.50
CA GLN A 34 12.27 -13.57 -4.39
C GLN A 34 12.48 -12.13 -3.92
N ILE A 35 11.86 -11.14 -4.58
CA ILE A 35 11.96 -9.73 -4.21
C ILE A 35 10.88 -9.45 -3.15
N PRO A 36 11.24 -8.89 -1.97
CA PRO A 36 10.26 -8.51 -0.97
C PRO A 36 9.22 -7.52 -1.52
N GLY A 37 7.98 -7.61 -1.03
CA GLY A 37 6.85 -6.82 -1.53
C GLY A 37 7.11 -5.31 -1.53
N ALA A 38 7.71 -4.78 -0.46
CA ALA A 38 8.06 -3.37 -0.33
C ALA A 38 9.15 -2.92 -1.32
N GLU A 39 9.94 -3.85 -1.87
CA GLU A 39 11.05 -3.57 -2.78
C GLU A 39 10.65 -3.64 -4.26
N LEU A 40 9.49 -4.22 -4.57
CA LEU A 40 9.01 -4.39 -5.93
C LEU A 40 8.86 -3.06 -6.69
N VAL A 41 8.44 -1.98 -6.02
CA VAL A 41 8.33 -0.64 -6.64
C VAL A 41 9.66 -0.15 -7.18
N TYR A 42 10.77 -0.40 -6.47
CA TYR A 42 12.11 0.00 -6.90
C TYR A 42 12.55 -0.78 -8.12
N LYS A 43 12.30 -2.10 -8.12
CA LYS A 43 12.61 -2.95 -9.28
C LYS A 43 11.79 -2.57 -10.49
N TRP A 44 10.51 -2.26 -10.28
CA TRP A 44 9.61 -1.82 -11.33
C TRP A 44 10.02 -0.46 -11.91
N LEU A 45 10.42 0.51 -11.07
CA LEU A 45 10.89 1.83 -11.52
C LEU A 45 12.19 1.73 -12.33
N GLU A 46 13.12 0.86 -11.90
CA GLU A 46 14.32 0.56 -12.67
C GLU A 46 13.96 0.04 -14.07
N TYR A 47 13.05 -0.94 -14.13
CA TYR A 47 12.65 -1.56 -15.39
C TYR A 47 11.80 -0.64 -16.29
N LYS A 48 10.74 -0.03 -15.76
CA LYS A 48 9.76 0.74 -16.55
C LYS A 48 10.20 2.15 -16.85
N MET A 49 10.90 2.81 -15.93
CA MET A 49 11.29 4.22 -16.06
C MET A 49 12.79 4.41 -16.28
N GLY A 50 13.60 3.34 -16.23
CA GLY A 50 15.06 3.46 -16.30
C GLY A 50 15.66 4.19 -15.09
N ARG A 51 14.90 4.34 -13.99
CA ARG A 51 15.32 5.05 -12.79
C ARG A 51 16.02 4.09 -11.84
N ARG A 52 17.33 4.26 -11.63
CA ARG A 52 18.06 3.55 -10.57
C ARG A 52 17.83 4.23 -9.23
N VAL A 53 16.75 3.87 -8.57
CA VAL A 53 16.46 4.31 -7.21
C VAL A 53 17.08 3.29 -6.24
N PRO A 54 17.97 3.69 -5.31
CA PRO A 54 18.50 2.77 -4.33
C PRO A 54 17.37 2.28 -3.42
N VAL A 55 17.36 0.97 -3.16
CA VAL A 55 16.49 0.38 -2.15
C VAL A 55 17.01 0.80 -0.77
N PRO A 56 16.16 1.34 0.11
CA PRO A 56 16.61 1.67 1.46
C PRO A 56 17.14 0.46 2.21
N VAL A 57 18.10 0.70 3.10
CA VAL A 57 18.70 -0.34 3.97
C VAL A 57 18.49 -0.03 5.44
N GLN A 58 17.99 1.16 5.76
CA GLN A 58 17.75 1.62 7.12
C GLN A 58 16.28 1.99 7.29
N PHE A 59 15.86 2.03 8.56
CA PHE A 59 14.62 2.63 8.96
C PHE A 59 14.87 4.05 9.47
N VAL A 60 13.91 4.94 9.24
CA VAL A 60 13.87 6.24 9.91
C VAL A 60 13.59 5.98 11.39
N PRO A 61 14.49 6.38 12.30
CA PRO A 61 14.29 6.17 13.73
C PRO A 61 13.03 6.87 14.24
N ASP A 62 12.31 6.22 15.16
CA ASP A 62 11.14 6.75 15.87
C ASP A 62 10.00 7.27 14.98
N HIS A 63 9.98 6.91 13.69
CA HIS A 63 8.89 7.31 12.81
C HIS A 63 7.60 6.60 13.23
N PRO A 64 6.47 7.31 13.41
CA PRO A 64 5.21 6.74 13.90
C PRO A 64 4.53 5.77 12.93
N GLY A 65 5.16 5.46 11.79
CA GLY A 65 4.57 4.75 10.66
C GLY A 65 3.68 5.62 9.76
N LEU A 66 3.17 4.99 8.69
CA LEU A 66 2.21 5.56 7.76
C LEU A 66 1.05 4.58 7.60
N TYR A 67 -0.18 5.07 7.58
CA TYR A 67 -1.36 4.23 7.35
C TYR A 67 -1.48 3.82 5.88
N ALA A 68 -1.68 2.53 5.66
CA ALA A 68 -2.17 2.02 4.40
C ALA A 68 -3.66 2.31 4.27
N ARG A 69 -4.10 2.59 3.05
CA ARG A 69 -5.52 2.78 2.70
C ARG A 69 -5.81 2.14 1.35
N ILE A 70 -7.07 2.00 1.01
CA ILE A 70 -7.47 1.52 -0.32
C ILE A 70 -7.99 2.71 -1.12
N ASP A 71 -7.26 3.07 -2.17
CA ASP A 71 -7.66 4.11 -3.13
C ASP A 71 -8.09 3.45 -4.45
N ASP A 72 -9.40 3.38 -4.67
CA ASP A 72 -10.01 2.89 -5.91
C ASP A 72 -9.58 1.45 -6.23
N GLY A 73 -9.67 0.60 -5.21
CA GLY A 73 -9.33 -0.82 -5.32
C GLY A 73 -7.83 -1.11 -5.31
N ARG A 74 -7.00 -0.22 -4.77
CA ARG A 74 -5.54 -0.39 -4.66
C ARG A 74 -5.09 -0.08 -3.25
N TRP A 75 -4.36 -1.00 -2.62
CA TRP A 75 -3.61 -0.70 -1.40
C TRP A 75 -2.53 0.32 -1.69
N VAL A 76 -2.61 1.47 -1.03
CA VAL A 76 -1.66 2.57 -1.18
C VAL A 76 -1.22 3.11 0.17
N ALA A 77 -0.05 3.74 0.17
CA ALA A 77 0.34 4.64 1.25
C ALA A 77 0.95 5.91 0.65
N GLU A 78 0.79 7.01 1.37
CA GLU A 78 1.27 8.32 0.95
C GLU A 78 2.44 8.77 1.82
N CYS A 79 3.53 9.17 1.18
CA CYS A 79 4.68 9.69 1.89
C CYS A 79 4.34 11.03 2.55
N ASP A 80 4.46 11.10 3.87
CA ASP A 80 4.40 12.31 4.68
C ASP A 80 5.42 13.40 4.26
N ASN A 81 6.56 13.02 3.68
CA ASN A 81 7.61 13.96 3.25
C ASN A 81 7.27 14.73 1.98
N CYS A 82 6.80 14.02 0.95
CA CYS A 82 6.70 14.55 -0.42
C CYS A 82 5.34 14.30 -1.05
N ARG A 83 4.39 13.74 -0.29
CA ARG A 83 3.00 13.48 -0.68
C ARG A 83 2.85 12.54 -1.90
N SER A 84 3.91 11.85 -2.30
CA SER A 84 3.82 10.82 -3.33
C SER A 84 3.17 9.57 -2.77
N ALA A 85 2.16 9.06 -3.48
CA ALA A 85 1.49 7.81 -3.16
C ALA A 85 2.06 6.66 -3.99
N TRP A 86 2.23 5.50 -3.36
CA TRP A 86 2.68 4.27 -4.01
C TRP A 86 1.73 3.13 -3.66
N ILE A 87 1.60 2.17 -4.58
CA ILE A 87 0.93 0.91 -4.27
C ILE A 87 1.86 0.14 -3.32
N VAL A 88 1.32 -0.43 -2.25
CA VAL A 88 2.10 -1.06 -1.19
C VAL A 88 1.82 -2.55 -1.09
N SER A 89 2.73 -3.27 -0.43
CA SER A 89 2.48 -4.62 0.04
C SER A 89 1.87 -4.54 1.43
N VAL A 90 0.76 -5.25 1.65
CA VAL A 90 0.22 -5.45 3.00
C VAL A 90 0.84 -6.68 3.69
N LEU A 91 1.63 -7.47 2.95
CA LEU A 91 2.36 -8.64 3.44
C LEU A 91 3.79 -8.31 3.88
N ASP A 92 4.35 -7.22 3.36
CA ASP A 92 5.63 -6.64 3.73
C ASP A 92 5.41 -5.19 4.20
N PRO A 93 5.13 -4.97 5.51
CA PRO A 93 4.66 -3.69 6.06
C PRO A 93 5.80 -2.67 6.26
N ARG A 94 6.57 -2.45 5.20
CA ARG A 94 7.61 -1.42 5.11
C ARG A 94 7.22 -0.45 4.00
N PHE A 95 7.25 0.84 4.31
CA PHE A 95 7.10 1.88 3.29
C PHE A 95 8.40 2.62 3.09
N GLY A 96 8.85 2.74 1.85
CA GLY A 96 9.98 3.58 1.47
C GLY A 96 9.57 4.38 0.24
N CYS A 97 9.97 5.65 0.17
CA CYS A 97 9.52 6.52 -0.90
C CYS A 97 10.53 6.55 -2.03
N ALA A 98 10.21 5.94 -3.17
CA ALA A 98 11.09 5.97 -4.33
C ALA A 98 11.20 7.35 -5.02
N GLU A 99 10.29 8.28 -4.71
CA GLU A 99 10.31 9.64 -5.28
C GLU A 99 11.31 10.53 -4.55
N CYS A 100 11.13 10.75 -3.25
CA CYS A 100 12.06 11.55 -2.44
C CYS A 100 13.23 10.75 -1.83
N LYS A 101 13.29 9.43 -2.11
CA LYS A 101 14.31 8.49 -1.63
C LYS A 101 14.34 8.39 -0.09
N ARG A 102 13.17 8.42 0.54
CA ARG A 102 13.05 8.22 1.99
C ARG A 102 13.39 6.77 2.35
N ASP A 103 14.07 6.62 3.48
CA ASP A 103 14.33 5.33 4.10
C ASP A 103 13.06 4.61 4.54
N TRP A 104 13.18 3.38 5.05
CA TRP A 104 12.01 2.63 5.48
C TRP A 104 11.31 3.30 6.68
N VAL A 105 9.99 3.34 6.64
CA VAL A 105 9.13 3.63 7.79
C VAL A 105 8.15 2.48 7.97
N PRO A 106 7.64 2.24 9.19
CA PRO A 106 6.59 1.24 9.40
C PRO A 106 5.37 1.57 8.52
N LEU A 107 4.82 0.56 7.85
CA LEU A 107 3.50 0.66 7.21
C LEU A 107 2.47 0.06 8.17
N ILE A 108 1.49 0.86 8.55
CA ILE A 108 0.39 0.43 9.42
C ILE A 108 -0.69 -0.15 8.52
N VAL A 109 -0.92 -1.44 8.65
CA VAL A 109 -1.95 -2.21 7.95
C VAL A 109 -2.99 -2.69 8.96
N PRO A 110 -4.27 -2.85 8.56
CA PRO A 110 -5.27 -3.40 9.47
C PRO A 110 -4.91 -4.83 9.86
N GLU A 111 -5.35 -5.24 11.06
CA GLU A 111 -5.17 -6.61 11.54
C GLU A 111 -5.91 -7.63 10.66
N ASP A 112 -7.10 -7.26 10.16
CA ASP A 112 -7.92 -8.06 9.25
C ASP A 112 -7.94 -7.43 7.84
N ILE A 113 -6.93 -7.79 7.04
CA ILE A 113 -6.83 -7.36 5.64
C ILE A 113 -8.05 -7.80 4.82
N PRO A 114 -8.50 -9.08 4.85
CA PRO A 114 -9.70 -9.50 4.13
C PRO A 114 -10.96 -8.70 4.48
N ALA A 115 -11.17 -8.33 5.75
CA ALA A 115 -12.30 -7.50 6.15
C ALA A 115 -12.22 -6.11 5.54
N ALA A 116 -11.05 -5.45 5.62
CA ALA A 116 -10.83 -4.14 5.01
C ALA A 116 -11.06 -4.16 3.48
N GLU A 117 -10.59 -5.21 2.80
CA GLU A 117 -10.84 -5.39 1.37
C GLU A 117 -12.32 -5.59 1.05
N ALA A 118 -13.04 -6.40 1.84
CA ALA A 118 -14.47 -6.62 1.68
C ALA A 118 -15.28 -5.33 1.90
N GLU A 119 -14.94 -4.54 2.91
CA GLU A 119 -15.53 -3.22 3.15
C GLU A 119 -15.28 -2.29 1.97
N ALA A 120 -14.04 -2.22 1.48
CA ALA A 120 -13.71 -1.41 0.31
C ALA A 120 -14.52 -1.84 -0.91
N LEU A 121 -14.67 -3.13 -1.17
CA LEU A 121 -15.44 -3.64 -2.32
C LEU A 121 -16.93 -3.29 -2.26
N ALA A 122 -17.49 -3.12 -1.06
CA ALA A 122 -18.87 -2.68 -0.87
C ALA A 122 -19.07 -1.18 -1.17
N LEU A 123 -18.00 -0.38 -1.22
CA LEU A 123 -18.08 1.05 -1.47
C LEU A 123 -18.11 1.38 -2.98
N PRO A 124 -18.91 2.36 -3.42
CA PRO A 124 -19.00 2.73 -4.85
C PRO A 124 -17.65 3.11 -5.49
N ARG A 125 -16.78 3.75 -4.70
CA ARG A 125 -15.46 4.23 -5.12
C ARG A 125 -14.30 3.42 -4.54
N ARG A 126 -14.60 2.36 -3.77
CA ARG A 126 -13.63 1.53 -3.06
C ARG A 126 -12.57 2.34 -2.32
N TRP A 127 -13.02 3.40 -1.65
CA TRP A 127 -12.19 4.30 -0.85
C TRP A 127 -12.33 3.91 0.61
N TRP A 128 -11.38 3.13 1.09
CA TRP A 128 -11.35 2.66 2.47
C TRP A 128 -10.16 3.26 3.19
N TRP A 129 -10.39 3.69 4.43
CA TRP A 129 -9.39 4.29 5.30
C TRP A 129 -9.25 3.43 6.55
N HIS A 130 -8.04 3.33 7.09
CA HIS A 130 -7.85 2.70 8.39
C HIS A 130 -8.63 3.48 9.46
N PRO A 131 -9.34 2.83 10.39
CA PRO A 131 -10.11 3.53 11.43
C PRO A 131 -9.28 4.49 12.27
N ASP A 132 -8.05 4.08 12.60
CA ASP A 132 -7.11 4.90 13.37
C ASP A 132 -6.33 5.92 12.53
N ASP A 133 -6.53 6.00 11.21
CA ASP A 133 -5.83 7.00 10.38
C ASP A 133 -6.35 8.41 10.75
N PRO A 134 -5.51 9.32 11.28
CA PRO A 134 -5.95 10.67 11.62
C PRO A 134 -6.40 11.48 10.39
N LEU A 135 -6.05 11.05 9.18
CA LEU A 135 -6.50 11.65 7.92
C LEU A 135 -7.81 11.05 7.40
N ASN A 136 -8.35 10.02 8.06
CA ASN A 136 -9.64 9.43 7.68
C ASN A 136 -10.74 10.51 7.73
N PRO A 137 -11.39 10.83 6.59
CA PRO A 137 -12.44 11.85 6.55
C PRO A 137 -13.73 11.41 7.24
N VAL A 138 -13.88 10.11 7.50
CA VAL A 138 -15.01 9.52 8.23
C VAL A 138 -14.51 9.14 9.62
N GLN A 139 -14.35 10.14 10.50
CA GLN A 139 -14.07 9.87 11.91
C GLN A 139 -15.36 9.45 12.62
N PRO A 140 -15.30 8.48 13.55
CA PRO A 140 -16.47 8.12 14.34
C PRO A 140 -16.98 9.34 15.12
N GLU A 141 -18.31 9.51 15.16
CA GLU A 141 -18.92 10.51 16.03
C GLU A 141 -18.50 10.22 17.48
N PRO A 142 -18.09 11.23 18.27
CA PRO A 142 -17.77 11.02 19.68
C PRO A 142 -19.00 10.42 20.38
N GLU A 143 -18.79 9.36 21.17
CA GLU A 143 -19.86 8.77 21.98
C GLU A 143 -20.53 9.89 22.80
N PRO A 144 -21.88 9.96 22.84
CA PRO A 144 -22.55 10.97 23.64
C PRO A 144 -22.12 10.81 25.11
N ASP A 145 -21.71 11.92 25.73
CA ASP A 145 -21.37 11.93 27.15
C ASP A 145 -22.51 11.27 27.96
N PRO A 146 -22.20 10.41 28.95
CA PRO A 146 -23.22 9.84 29.80
C PRO A 146 -24.04 10.98 30.40
N GLU A 147 -25.33 11.00 30.11
CA GLU A 147 -26.27 12.00 30.62
C GLU A 147 -26.22 11.94 32.15
N GLU A 148 -25.53 12.90 32.78
CA GLU A 148 -25.50 13.02 34.23
C GLU A 148 -26.96 13.14 34.71
N PRO A 149 -27.40 12.29 35.65
CA PRO A 149 -28.77 12.36 36.14
C PRO A 149 -29.00 13.74 36.76
N GLN A 150 -29.86 14.55 36.14
CA GLN A 150 -30.23 15.86 36.68
C GLN A 150 -30.91 15.68 38.05
N PRO A 151 -30.54 16.47 39.07
CA PRO A 151 -31.09 16.39 40.42
C PRO A 151 -32.54 16.87 40.54
#